data_AF-A0A7Y5F2D2-F1
#
_entry.id   AF-A0A7Y5F2D2-F1
#
_cell.length_a   1.000
_cell.length_b   1.000
_cell.length_c   1.000
_cell.angle_alpha   90.00
_cell.angle_beta   90.00
_cell.angle_gamma   90.00
#
_symmetry.space_group_name_H-M   'P 1'
#
loop_
_entity.id
_entity.type
_entity.pdbx_description
1 polymer ?
#
loop_
_entity_poly.entity_id
_entity_poly.type
_entity_poly.pdbx_seq_one_letter_code
_entity_poly.pdbx_strand_id
1 'polypeptide(L)'
;FSEGLVERCQVSGEEVSGGRYQFRVADLTAPDWEVGLEGLFDVVVAFAVFHHLPGSFHAEIVGKVRALLHSPHPSTTAVSFPKPQGTPSAQDADVFLSIPTVPTNSHEFPFPKPQETPSAQDTPNSPSLLFSPSPFPLFSPTPPPLFILSNWQFLNSPRWVARIQPWERVGLTSEDVAPNDYILDWRRGGEGLRYVHHFSVPELSALAGTTDFEVLETFESDGAEGNLGLYQIWRPT
;
A
#
# COMPACT_ATOMS: atom_id res chain seq x y z
N PHE A 1 5.50 -13.65 5.86
CA PHE A 1 6.13 -13.28 4.57
C PHE A 1 6.52 -11.81 4.63
N SER A 2 7.67 -11.47 5.24
CA SER A 2 8.29 -10.12 5.18
C SER A 2 9.40 -9.92 6.21
N GLU A 3 9.65 -10.85 7.14
CA GLU A 3 10.65 -10.69 8.21
C GLU A 3 11.98 -10.14 7.68
N GLY A 4 12.58 -10.75 6.66
CA GLY A 4 13.82 -10.25 6.06
C GLY A 4 13.72 -8.92 5.27
N LEU A 5 12.52 -8.41 4.94
CA LEU A 5 12.33 -7.05 4.40
C LEU A 5 12.18 -6.04 5.54
N VAL A 6 11.42 -6.39 6.57
CA VAL A 6 11.24 -5.55 7.76
C VAL A 6 12.55 -5.40 8.52
N GLU A 7 13.30 -6.48 8.72
CA GLU A 7 14.65 -6.44 9.29
C GLU A 7 15.56 -5.50 8.49
N ARG A 8 15.54 -5.57 7.16
CA ARG A 8 16.31 -4.65 6.30
C ARG A 8 15.88 -3.19 6.47
N CYS A 9 14.58 -2.91 6.53
CA CYS A 9 14.06 -1.56 6.75
C CYS A 9 14.36 -1.03 8.16
N GLN A 10 14.33 -1.89 9.18
CA GLN A 10 14.70 -1.53 10.55
C GLN A 10 16.17 -1.14 10.65
N VAL A 11 17.05 -1.88 9.94
CA VAL A 11 18.48 -1.57 9.86
C VAL A 11 18.75 -0.29 9.06
N SER A 12 18.07 -0.08 7.93
CA SER A 12 18.28 1.11 7.07
C SER A 12 17.55 2.37 7.55
N GLY A 13 16.51 2.22 8.37
CA GLY A 13 15.70 3.32 8.89
C GLY A 13 16.48 4.26 9.83
N GLU A 14 17.60 3.78 10.40
CA GLU A 14 18.53 4.58 11.19
C GLU A 14 19.41 5.51 10.32
N GLU A 15 19.55 5.22 9.01
CA GLU A 15 20.43 5.98 8.10
C GLU A 15 19.69 7.09 7.31
N VAL A 16 18.35 7.09 7.29
CA VAL A 16 17.55 8.10 6.58
C VAL A 16 17.35 9.33 7.48
N SER A 17 18.08 10.41 7.18
CA SER A 17 17.92 11.68 7.89
C SER A 17 16.57 12.34 7.58
N GLY A 18 15.81 12.69 8.62
CA GLY A 18 14.63 13.57 8.51
C GLY A 18 13.30 13.06 9.07
N GLY A 19 13.22 11.85 9.64
CA GLY A 19 11.97 11.31 10.20
C GLY A 19 12.15 10.26 11.29
N ARG A 20 11.07 9.94 12.01
CA ARG A 20 10.98 8.78 12.92
C ARG A 20 10.18 7.68 12.23
N TYR A 21 10.78 6.52 12.04
CA TYR A 21 10.15 5.38 11.39
C TYR A 21 9.99 4.21 12.37
N GLN A 22 8.87 3.50 12.29
CA GLN A 22 8.66 2.23 12.98
C GLN A 22 8.17 1.20 11.96
N PHE A 23 8.83 0.05 11.89
CA PHE A 23 8.44 -1.05 11.01
C PHE A 23 8.05 -2.26 11.84
N ARG A 24 6.96 -2.94 11.44
CA ARG A 24 6.44 -4.10 12.14
C ARG A 24 6.02 -5.18 11.16
N VAL A 25 6.23 -6.43 11.55
CA VAL A 25 5.63 -7.58 10.89
C VAL A 25 4.28 -7.81 11.56
N ALA A 26 3.21 -7.79 10.78
CA ALA A 26 1.86 -8.06 11.24
C ALA A 26 1.10 -8.88 10.19
N ASP A 27 0.22 -9.76 10.64
CA ASP A 27 -0.78 -10.42 9.81
C ASP A 27 -2.09 -9.64 9.93
N LEU A 28 -2.50 -8.95 8.86
CA LEU A 28 -3.71 -8.12 8.88
C LEU A 28 -5.00 -8.94 9.10
N THR A 29 -4.95 -10.26 8.93
CA THR A 29 -6.09 -11.15 9.23
C THR A 29 -6.15 -11.56 10.70
N ALA A 30 -5.10 -11.29 11.49
CA ALA A 30 -5.12 -11.53 12.92
C ALA A 30 -6.03 -10.51 13.63
N PRO A 31 -6.84 -10.94 14.61
CA PRO A 31 -7.81 -10.07 15.28
C PRO A 31 -7.18 -8.98 16.16
N ASP A 32 -5.86 -8.94 16.29
CA ASP A 32 -5.12 -8.02 17.14
C ASP A 32 -3.88 -7.42 16.43
N TRP A 33 -3.87 -7.40 15.09
CA TRP A 33 -2.74 -6.91 14.30
C TRP A 33 -2.34 -5.46 14.59
N GLU A 34 -3.30 -4.65 15.03
CA GLU A 34 -3.11 -3.25 15.39
C GLU A 34 -2.48 -3.05 16.79
N VAL A 35 -2.40 -4.11 17.60
CA VAL A 35 -1.93 -4.01 18.99
C VAL A 35 -0.50 -3.47 19.03
N GLY A 36 -0.34 -2.43 19.84
CA GLY A 36 0.93 -1.74 20.04
C GLY A 36 1.23 -0.66 19.02
N LEU A 37 0.40 -0.42 18.00
CA LEU A 37 0.50 0.82 17.22
C LEU A 37 0.25 2.01 18.15
N GLU A 38 1.13 3.01 18.11
CA GLU A 38 1.07 4.16 19.01
C GLU A 38 0.47 5.37 18.29
N GLY A 39 -0.60 5.92 18.87
CA GLY A 39 -1.23 7.14 18.40
C GLY A 39 -2.30 6.94 17.33
N LEU A 40 -2.82 8.06 16.84
CA LEU A 40 -3.72 8.14 15.71
C LEU A 40 -2.96 8.68 14.50
N PHE A 41 -3.44 8.36 13.31
CA PHE A 41 -2.83 8.74 12.06
C PHE A 41 -3.68 9.80 11.34
N ASP A 42 -3.00 10.75 10.70
CA ASP A 42 -3.62 11.66 9.73
C ASP A 42 -3.81 10.96 8.37
N VAL A 43 -2.95 10.00 8.02
CA VAL A 43 -3.04 9.28 6.75
C VAL A 43 -2.69 7.82 6.96
N VAL A 44 -3.56 6.94 6.45
CA VAL A 44 -3.26 5.51 6.29
C VAL A 44 -3.23 5.21 4.79
N VAL A 45 -2.23 4.47 4.35
CA VAL A 45 -2.10 4.03 2.95
C VAL A 45 -2.04 2.50 2.86
N ALA A 46 -2.73 1.93 1.87
CA ALA A 46 -2.76 0.49 1.61
C ALA A 46 -2.68 0.23 0.10
N PHE A 47 -1.48 0.36 -0.46
CA PHE A 47 -1.24 0.12 -1.89
C PHE A 47 -1.03 -1.35 -2.18
N ALA A 48 -1.84 -1.90 -3.08
CA ALA A 48 -1.77 -3.29 -3.48
C ALA A 48 -1.84 -4.30 -2.31
N VAL A 49 -2.61 -3.99 -1.27
CA VAL A 49 -2.72 -4.83 -0.06
C VAL A 49 -3.98 -5.69 -0.09
N PHE A 50 -5.15 -5.05 -0.19
CA PHE A 50 -6.44 -5.71 0.07
C PHE A 50 -6.78 -6.82 -0.91
N HIS A 51 -6.35 -6.71 -2.17
CA HIS A 51 -6.61 -7.76 -3.16
C HIS A 51 -5.84 -9.07 -2.89
N HIS A 52 -4.93 -9.11 -1.92
CA HIS A 52 -4.30 -10.35 -1.43
C HIS A 52 -5.01 -10.97 -0.23
N LEU A 53 -6.03 -10.30 0.32
CA LEU A 53 -6.75 -10.72 1.51
C LEU A 53 -8.11 -11.31 1.14
N PRO A 54 -8.57 -12.39 1.81
CA PRO A 54 -9.91 -12.92 1.60
C PRO A 54 -11.00 -11.87 1.82
N GLY A 55 -12.01 -11.87 0.95
CA GLY A 55 -13.17 -10.95 1.00
C GLY A 55 -13.81 -10.83 2.39
N SER A 56 -13.84 -11.93 3.13
CA SER A 56 -14.42 -12.02 4.47
C SER A 56 -13.76 -11.12 5.53
N PHE A 57 -12.50 -10.70 5.34
CA PHE A 57 -11.77 -9.89 6.34
C PHE A 57 -11.81 -8.39 6.05
N HIS A 58 -12.23 -7.95 4.85
CA HIS A 58 -12.06 -6.56 4.43
C HIS A 58 -12.77 -5.56 5.34
N ALA A 59 -14.02 -5.82 5.72
CA ALA A 59 -14.80 -4.94 6.59
C ALA A 59 -14.18 -4.80 7.99
N GLU A 60 -13.71 -5.91 8.58
CA GLU A 60 -13.06 -5.88 9.88
C GLU A 60 -11.76 -5.07 9.85
N ILE A 61 -10.92 -5.30 8.83
CA ILE A 61 -9.64 -4.62 8.68
C ILE A 61 -9.85 -3.13 8.44
N VAL A 62 -10.76 -2.75 7.55
CA VAL A 62 -11.10 -1.34 7.31
C VAL A 62 -11.70 -0.69 8.55
N GLY A 63 -12.53 -1.41 9.33
CA GLY A 63 -13.03 -0.92 10.62
C GLY A 63 -11.91 -0.63 11.63
N LYS A 64 -10.85 -1.46 11.66
CA LYS A 64 -9.66 -1.18 12.47
C LYS A 64 -8.87 0.02 11.94
N VAL A 65 -8.72 0.14 10.62
CA VAL A 65 -8.13 1.35 9.99
C VAL A 65 -8.92 2.61 10.36
N ARG A 66 -10.26 2.54 10.39
CA ARG A 66 -11.12 3.64 10.83
C ARG A 66 -10.83 4.09 12.25
N ALA A 67 -10.59 3.14 13.16
CA ALA A 67 -10.25 3.41 14.56
C ALA A 67 -8.85 4.01 14.75
N LEU A 68 -7.94 3.76 13.81
CA LEU A 68 -6.57 4.30 13.81
C LEU A 68 -6.48 5.72 13.25
N LEU A 69 -7.51 6.21 12.55
CA LEU A 69 -7.53 7.57 12.01
C LEU A 69 -8.07 8.59 13.02
N HIS A 70 -7.57 9.82 12.94
CA HIS A 70 -8.16 10.93 13.69
C HIS A 70 -9.65 11.11 13.38
N SER A 71 -10.42 11.57 14.37
CA SER A 71 -11.80 11.98 14.15
C SER A 71 -11.84 13.21 13.24
N PRO A 72 -12.81 13.32 12.31
CA PRO A 72 -12.91 14.47 11.43
C PRO A 72 -13.10 15.75 12.26
N HIS A 73 -12.23 16.74 12.05
CA HIS A 73 -12.40 18.06 12.67
C HIS A 73 -13.49 18.83 11.91
N PRO A 74 -14.41 19.55 12.57
CA PRO A 74 -15.51 20.28 11.91
C PRO A 74 -15.07 21.40 10.94
N SER A 75 -13.78 21.63 10.77
CA SER A 75 -13.21 22.73 9.97
C SER A 75 -12.40 22.26 8.77
N THR A 76 -12.36 20.96 8.49
CA THR A 76 -11.44 20.44 7.48
C THR A 76 -11.99 20.52 6.07
N THR A 77 -11.48 21.47 5.29
CA THR A 77 -11.77 21.64 3.86
C THR A 77 -11.12 20.54 3.02
N ALA A 78 -11.80 20.14 1.94
CA ALA A 78 -11.34 19.13 0.99
C ALA A 78 -9.96 19.49 0.40
N VAL A 79 -9.01 18.56 0.48
CA VAL A 79 -7.71 18.65 -0.18
C VAL A 79 -7.84 17.96 -1.54
N SER A 80 -7.51 18.68 -2.62
CA SER A 80 -7.39 18.12 -3.97
C SER A 80 -5.96 17.65 -4.17
N PHE A 81 -5.77 16.37 -4.50
CA PHE A 81 -4.44 15.83 -4.77
C PHE A 81 -4.12 15.97 -6.27
N PRO A 82 -2.90 16.43 -6.62
CA PRO A 82 -2.47 16.41 -8.01
C PRO A 82 -2.33 14.95 -8.45
N LYS A 83 -3.01 14.59 -9.55
CA LYS A 83 -2.86 13.29 -10.21
C LYS A 83 -1.36 13.02 -10.47
N PRO A 84 -0.81 11.86 -10.06
CA PRO A 84 0.60 11.57 -10.29
C PRO A 84 0.88 11.62 -11.80
N GLN A 85 1.71 12.57 -12.21
CA GLN A 85 2.23 12.64 -13.57
C GLN A 85 3.53 11.83 -13.60
N GLY A 86 3.50 10.73 -14.34
CA GLY A 86 4.63 9.83 -14.50
C GLY A 86 4.36 8.48 -13.86
N THR A 87 4.17 7.46 -14.70
CA THR A 87 4.21 6.06 -14.31
C THR A 87 5.62 5.72 -13.82
N PRO A 88 5.84 5.31 -12.55
CA PRO A 88 6.94 4.40 -12.28
C PRO A 88 6.61 3.10 -13.02
N SER A 89 7.59 2.58 -13.76
CA SER A 89 7.50 1.26 -14.37
C SER A 89 7.11 0.24 -13.29
N ALA A 90 5.97 -0.43 -13.46
CA ALA A 90 5.51 -1.54 -12.61
C ALA A 90 6.35 -2.82 -12.86
N GLN A 91 7.65 -2.72 -12.61
CA GLN A 91 8.56 -3.84 -12.45
C GLN A 91 9.16 -3.66 -11.06
N ASP A 92 9.01 -4.67 -10.20
CA ASP A 92 9.55 -4.77 -8.83
C ASP A 92 8.56 -4.56 -7.65
N ALA A 93 7.33 -5.08 -7.78
CA ALA A 93 6.56 -5.52 -6.61
C ALA A 93 6.13 -6.99 -6.80
N ASP A 94 7.10 -7.89 -6.97
CA ASP A 94 6.85 -9.32 -6.93
C ASP A 94 6.83 -9.80 -5.47
N VAL A 95 5.64 -9.92 -4.88
CA VAL A 95 5.45 -10.77 -3.70
C VAL A 95 5.32 -12.22 -4.19
N PHE A 96 6.40 -12.99 -4.00
CA PHE A 96 6.46 -14.43 -4.28
C PHE A 96 5.96 -15.22 -3.06
N LEU A 97 4.96 -16.09 -3.27
CA LEU A 97 4.63 -17.17 -2.35
C LEU A 97 5.44 -18.40 -2.76
N SER A 98 6.50 -18.73 -2.03
CA SER A 98 7.22 -20.00 -2.17
C SER A 98 6.72 -20.99 -1.12
N ILE A 99 6.22 -22.14 -1.57
CA ILE A 99 5.95 -23.31 -0.72
C ILE A 99 7.33 -23.91 -0.34
N PRO A 100 7.60 -24.24 0.95
CA PRO A 100 8.93 -24.66 1.36
C PRO A 100 9.27 -26.05 0.80
N THR A 101 10.35 -26.14 0.05
CA THR A 101 11.17 -27.34 -0.04
C THR A 101 12.54 -27.07 0.58
N VAL A 102 12.94 -28.00 1.46
CA VAL A 102 14.15 -28.09 2.29
C VAL A 102 15.44 -27.62 1.56
N PRO A 103 16.40 -26.96 2.23
CA PRO A 103 17.47 -26.24 1.56
C PRO A 103 18.65 -27.14 1.17
N THR A 104 19.25 -26.87 0.02
CA THR A 104 20.68 -27.10 -0.21
C THR A 104 21.31 -25.93 -0.96
N ASN A 105 22.26 -25.30 -0.26
CA ASN A 105 23.46 -24.58 -0.72
C ASN A 105 23.34 -23.24 -1.48
N SER A 106 23.57 -22.18 -0.70
CA SER A 106 24.63 -21.16 -0.87
C SER A 106 25.14 -20.87 -2.28
N HIS A 107 24.79 -19.70 -2.84
CA HIS A 107 25.71 -18.86 -3.62
C HIS A 107 25.26 -17.39 -3.54
N GLU A 108 26.10 -16.55 -2.93
CA GLU A 108 25.97 -15.09 -2.89
C GLU A 108 26.18 -14.48 -4.28
N PHE A 109 25.34 -13.51 -4.65
CA PHE A 109 25.59 -12.61 -5.78
C PHE A 109 26.06 -11.24 -5.26
N PRO A 110 27.21 -10.71 -5.70
CA PRO A 110 27.70 -9.41 -5.24
C PRO A 110 27.07 -8.26 -6.04
N PHE A 111 26.61 -7.22 -5.33
CA PHE A 111 26.25 -5.93 -5.93
C PHE A 111 27.49 -5.03 -6.12
N PRO A 112 27.50 -4.16 -7.15
CA PRO A 112 28.63 -3.29 -7.45
C PRO A 112 28.72 -2.10 -6.48
N LYS A 113 29.96 -1.72 -6.14
CA LYS A 113 30.27 -0.56 -5.28
C LYS A 113 29.94 0.77 -5.96
N PRO A 114 29.53 1.83 -5.22
CA PRO A 114 29.28 3.15 -5.78
C PRO A 114 30.57 3.82 -6.27
N GLN A 115 30.50 4.49 -7.43
CA GLN A 115 31.55 5.38 -7.95
C GLN A 115 31.44 6.78 -7.32
N GLU A 116 32.59 7.34 -6.95
CA GLU A 116 32.77 8.68 -6.41
C GLU A 116 32.53 9.77 -7.48
N THR A 117 31.79 10.83 -7.13
CA THR A 117 31.72 12.09 -7.89
C THR A 117 32.66 13.14 -7.29
N PRO A 118 33.37 13.95 -8.11
CA PRO A 118 34.35 14.90 -7.60
C PRO A 118 33.73 16.22 -7.11
N SER A 119 34.37 16.71 -6.03
CA SER A 119 34.30 18.01 -5.38
C SER A 119 34.32 19.23 -6.32
N ALA A 120 33.49 20.22 -6.03
CA ALA A 120 33.64 21.60 -6.51
C ALA A 120 33.55 22.59 -5.32
N GLN A 121 34.50 23.53 -5.34
CA GLN A 121 34.91 24.44 -4.28
C GLN A 121 34.02 25.70 -4.14
N ASP A 122 34.15 26.30 -2.96
CA ASP A 122 33.67 27.59 -2.44
C ASP A 122 33.54 28.79 -3.40
N THR A 123 32.58 29.68 -3.11
CA THR A 123 32.83 31.12 -2.82
C THR A 123 31.64 31.78 -2.09
N PRO A 124 31.85 32.86 -1.29
CA PRO A 124 30.85 33.42 -0.37
C PRO A 124 30.25 34.77 -0.84
N ASN A 125 29.00 35.08 -0.44
CA ASN A 125 28.57 36.39 0.12
C ASN A 125 27.07 36.47 0.46
N SER A 126 26.81 37.06 1.64
CA SER A 126 25.55 37.33 2.38
C SER A 126 24.61 38.36 1.68
N PRO A 127 23.33 38.61 2.11
CA PRO A 127 22.97 38.94 3.50
C PRO A 127 21.69 38.30 4.06
N SER A 128 21.72 38.19 5.39
CA SER A 128 20.66 37.75 6.29
C SER A 128 19.38 38.60 6.18
N LEU A 129 18.27 37.96 5.82
CA LEU A 129 16.93 38.54 5.98
C LEU A 129 16.41 38.22 7.38
N LEU A 130 16.32 39.24 8.22
CA LEU A 130 15.59 39.20 9.49
C LEU A 130 14.10 38.99 9.20
N PHE A 131 13.62 37.76 9.38
CA PHE A 131 12.19 37.46 9.38
C PHE A 131 11.56 38.04 10.66
N SER A 132 10.67 39.01 10.47
CA SER A 132 9.76 39.48 11.51
C SER A 132 8.66 38.42 11.73
N PRO A 133 8.43 37.89 12.95
CA PRO A 133 7.33 36.98 13.19
C PRO A 133 6.01 37.77 13.16
N SER A 134 5.17 37.46 12.17
CA SER A 134 3.81 37.97 12.06
C SER A 134 2.96 37.52 13.25
N PRO A 135 2.02 38.34 13.78
CA PRO A 135 1.22 38.01 14.96
C PRO A 135 -0.01 37.14 14.68
N PHE A 136 -0.14 36.55 13.47
CA PHE A 136 -1.24 35.64 13.18
C PHE A 136 -0.97 34.27 13.80
N PRO A 137 -1.97 33.63 14.46
CA PRO A 137 -1.80 32.26 14.92
C PRO A 137 -1.48 31.37 13.71
N LEU A 138 -0.36 30.66 13.80
CA LEU A 138 0.02 29.58 12.89
C LEU A 138 -0.97 28.43 13.06
N PHE A 139 -2.20 28.59 12.55
CA PHE A 139 -3.00 27.44 12.17
C PHE A 139 -2.38 26.90 10.90
N SER A 140 -1.41 25.99 11.06
CA SER A 140 -1.17 24.99 10.02
C SER A 140 -2.35 24.02 10.13
N PRO A 141 -3.31 24.01 9.19
CA PRO A 141 -4.36 23.00 9.24
C PRO A 141 -3.66 21.66 9.06
N THR A 142 -3.70 20.80 10.08
CA THR A 142 -3.43 19.39 9.87
C THR A 142 -4.34 18.92 8.74
N PRO A 143 -3.81 18.22 7.71
CA PRO A 143 -4.64 17.72 6.64
C PRO A 143 -5.75 16.82 7.21
N PRO A 144 -6.90 16.70 6.52
CA PRO A 144 -7.94 15.77 6.96
C PRO A 144 -7.38 14.36 7.14
N PRO A 145 -7.96 13.58 8.07
CA PRO A 145 -7.67 12.16 8.14
C PRO A 145 -8.08 11.49 6.81
N LEU A 146 -7.18 10.71 6.22
CA LEU A 146 -7.40 10.04 4.93
C LEU A 146 -7.01 8.57 4.97
N PHE A 147 -7.78 7.75 4.29
CA PHE A 147 -7.41 6.39 3.93
C PHE A 147 -7.26 6.28 2.41
N ILE A 148 -6.07 5.91 1.93
CA ILE A 148 -5.77 5.81 0.50
C ILE A 148 -5.43 4.35 0.19
N LEU A 149 -6.11 3.76 -0.80
CA LEU A 149 -5.91 2.36 -1.15
C LEU A 149 -5.85 2.14 -2.66
N SER A 150 -5.18 1.07 -3.08
CA SER A 150 -5.19 0.62 -4.47
C SER A 150 -5.39 -0.89 -4.60
N ASN A 151 -6.16 -1.28 -5.62
CA ASN A 151 -6.54 -2.66 -5.87
C ASN A 151 -6.27 -3.07 -7.32
N TRP A 152 -5.75 -4.28 -7.52
CA TRP A 152 -5.40 -4.78 -8.83
C TRP A 152 -6.64 -5.15 -9.64
N GLN A 153 -6.83 -4.51 -10.80
CA GLN A 153 -7.91 -4.76 -11.75
C GLN A 153 -7.46 -5.78 -12.80
N PHE A 154 -7.03 -6.97 -12.37
CA PHE A 154 -6.45 -7.98 -13.27
C PHE A 154 -7.42 -8.48 -14.34
N LEU A 155 -8.74 -8.43 -14.07
CA LEU A 155 -9.77 -8.81 -15.04
C LEU A 155 -9.79 -7.89 -16.27
N ASN A 156 -9.24 -6.68 -16.19
CA ASN A 156 -9.08 -5.78 -17.33
C ASN A 156 -8.02 -6.26 -18.34
N SER A 157 -7.24 -7.29 -18.00
CA SER A 157 -6.20 -7.85 -18.86
C SER A 157 -6.55 -9.25 -19.34
N PRO A 158 -6.76 -9.48 -20.66
CA PRO A 158 -6.95 -10.81 -21.22
C PRO A 158 -5.79 -11.77 -20.86
N ARG A 159 -4.57 -11.21 -20.74
CA ARG A 159 -3.38 -11.97 -20.33
C ARG A 159 -3.50 -12.56 -18.92
N TRP A 160 -4.08 -11.82 -17.98
CA TRP A 160 -4.25 -12.26 -16.60
C TRP A 160 -5.50 -13.11 -16.41
N VAL A 161 -6.58 -12.79 -17.13
CA VAL A 161 -7.78 -13.63 -17.19
C VAL A 161 -7.45 -15.05 -17.65
N ALA A 162 -6.59 -15.20 -18.65
CA ALA A 162 -6.14 -16.52 -19.14
C ALA A 162 -5.35 -17.36 -18.12
N ARG A 163 -5.00 -16.79 -16.96
CA ARG A 163 -4.26 -17.47 -15.88
C ARG A 163 -5.14 -17.95 -14.73
N ILE A 164 -6.41 -17.55 -14.72
CA ILE A 164 -7.36 -17.99 -13.69
C ILE A 164 -7.45 -19.51 -13.69
N GLN A 165 -7.41 -20.10 -12.50
CA GLN A 165 -7.44 -21.53 -12.27
C GLN A 165 -8.74 -21.94 -11.59
N PRO A 166 -9.19 -23.19 -11.80
CA PRO A 166 -10.33 -23.76 -11.08
C PRO A 166 -9.95 -24.04 -9.61
N TRP A 167 -10.86 -23.75 -8.67
CA TRP A 167 -10.68 -23.92 -7.22
C TRP A 167 -10.38 -25.36 -6.81
N GLU A 168 -10.81 -26.33 -7.60
CA GLU A 168 -10.57 -27.75 -7.40
C GLU A 168 -9.07 -28.09 -7.34
N ARG A 169 -8.20 -27.25 -7.91
CA ARG A 169 -6.73 -27.39 -7.80
C ARG A 169 -6.21 -27.28 -6.38
N VAL A 170 -6.93 -26.59 -5.50
CA VAL A 170 -6.61 -26.44 -4.07
C VAL A 170 -7.61 -27.14 -3.17
N GLY A 171 -8.48 -27.99 -3.74
CA GLY A 171 -9.49 -28.74 -3.00
C GLY A 171 -10.65 -27.89 -2.48
N LEU A 172 -10.89 -26.71 -3.07
CA LEU A 172 -12.01 -25.84 -2.75
C LEU A 172 -13.05 -25.84 -3.89
N THR A 173 -14.25 -25.39 -3.58
CA THR A 173 -15.33 -25.11 -4.52
C THR A 173 -15.67 -23.63 -4.53
N SER A 174 -16.50 -23.19 -5.48
CA SER A 174 -17.00 -21.81 -5.49
C SER A 174 -17.88 -21.46 -4.28
N GLU A 175 -18.39 -22.44 -3.55
CA GLU A 175 -19.20 -22.23 -2.33
C GLU A 175 -18.32 -21.96 -1.10
N ASP A 176 -17.03 -22.33 -1.15
CA ASP A 176 -16.08 -22.16 -0.05
C ASP A 176 -15.41 -20.77 -0.04
N VAL A 177 -15.66 -19.95 -1.06
CA VAL A 177 -14.96 -18.68 -1.30
C VAL A 177 -15.93 -17.52 -1.49
N ALA A 178 -15.47 -16.29 -1.27
CA ALA A 178 -16.32 -15.12 -1.48
C ALA A 178 -16.52 -14.86 -2.98
N PRO A 179 -17.60 -14.18 -3.38
CA PRO A 179 -17.72 -13.63 -4.72
C PRO A 179 -16.48 -12.78 -5.05
N ASN A 180 -16.07 -12.80 -6.33
CA ASN A 180 -14.89 -12.10 -6.84
C ASN A 180 -13.54 -12.59 -6.28
N ASP A 181 -13.50 -13.73 -5.59
CA ASP A 181 -12.26 -14.43 -5.28
C ASP A 181 -11.79 -15.28 -6.47
N TYR A 182 -10.49 -15.26 -6.72
CA TYR A 182 -9.85 -16.03 -7.76
C TYR A 182 -8.52 -16.62 -7.29
N ILE A 183 -8.10 -17.69 -7.96
CA ILE A 183 -6.70 -18.15 -7.95
C ILE A 183 -6.13 -18.05 -9.36
N LEU A 184 -4.93 -17.49 -9.49
CA LEU A 184 -4.20 -17.40 -10.74
C LEU A 184 -2.97 -18.28 -10.68
N ASP A 185 -2.57 -18.84 -11.81
CA ASP A 185 -1.27 -19.48 -11.93
C ASP A 185 -0.14 -18.45 -12.04
N TRP A 186 0.94 -18.71 -11.31
CA TRP A 186 2.18 -17.97 -11.35
C TRP A 186 3.26 -18.89 -11.90
N ARG A 187 3.88 -18.47 -13.01
CA ARG A 187 4.79 -19.31 -13.81
C ARG A 187 6.25 -18.85 -13.76
N ARG A 188 6.57 -17.74 -13.08
CA ARG A 188 7.96 -17.27 -12.92
C ARG A 188 8.55 -17.94 -11.67
N GLY A 189 9.61 -18.75 -11.84
CA GLY A 189 10.31 -19.42 -10.75
C GLY A 189 9.73 -20.78 -10.32
N GLY A 190 8.71 -21.29 -11.02
CA GLY A 190 8.03 -22.55 -10.71
C GLY A 190 6.54 -22.49 -11.07
N GLU A 191 5.78 -23.55 -10.77
CA GLU A 191 4.31 -23.49 -10.71
C GLU A 191 3.88 -23.11 -9.30
N GLY A 192 3.19 -21.96 -9.16
CA GLY A 192 2.54 -21.53 -7.93
C GLY A 192 1.12 -21.06 -8.19
N LEU A 193 0.29 -21.05 -7.16
CA LEU A 193 -1.04 -20.45 -7.20
C LEU A 193 -1.05 -19.19 -6.34
N ARG A 194 -1.66 -18.13 -6.86
CA ARG A 194 -1.83 -16.86 -6.15
C ARG A 194 -3.32 -16.58 -5.99
N TYR A 195 -3.75 -16.42 -4.74
CA TYR A 195 -5.05 -15.86 -4.43
C TYR A 195 -5.11 -14.37 -4.83
N VAL A 196 -6.25 -13.95 -5.37
CA VAL A 196 -6.56 -12.54 -5.59
C VAL A 196 -8.06 -12.29 -5.44
N HIS A 197 -8.42 -11.20 -4.77
CA HIS A 197 -9.77 -10.66 -4.76
C HIS A 197 -9.90 -9.52 -5.77
N HIS A 198 -10.92 -9.56 -6.62
CA HIS A 198 -11.23 -8.48 -7.56
C HIS A 198 -12.24 -7.50 -6.96
N PHE A 199 -11.81 -6.29 -6.65
CA PHE A 199 -12.71 -5.23 -6.19
C PHE A 199 -13.41 -4.53 -7.33
N SER A 200 -14.75 -4.45 -7.24
CA SER A 200 -15.54 -3.52 -8.05
C SER A 200 -15.71 -2.16 -7.37
N VAL A 201 -15.99 -1.09 -8.14
CA VAL A 201 -16.30 0.23 -7.58
C VAL A 201 -17.51 0.18 -6.62
N PRO A 202 -18.64 -0.47 -6.95
CA PRO A 202 -19.77 -0.57 -6.02
C PRO A 202 -19.45 -1.29 -4.72
N GLU A 203 -18.63 -2.35 -4.78
CA GLU A 203 -18.17 -3.09 -3.60
C GLU A 203 -17.31 -2.23 -2.68
N LEU A 204 -16.35 -1.49 -3.24
CA LEU A 204 -15.54 -0.55 -2.46
C LEU A 204 -16.38 0.58 -1.86
N SER A 205 -17.35 1.13 -2.61
CA SER A 205 -18.27 2.13 -2.08
C SER A 205 -19.13 1.58 -0.94
N ALA A 206 -19.59 0.33 -1.04
CA ALA A 206 -20.32 -0.33 0.03
C ALA A 206 -19.44 -0.56 1.26
N LEU A 207 -18.21 -1.06 1.04
CA LEU A 207 -17.23 -1.26 2.11
C LEU A 207 -16.96 0.04 2.87
N ALA A 208 -16.68 1.13 2.15
CA ALA A 208 -16.50 2.46 2.74
C ALA A 208 -17.71 2.88 3.59
N GLY A 209 -18.92 2.79 3.03
CA GLY A 209 -20.14 3.18 3.75
C GLY A 209 -20.43 2.35 5.01
N THR A 210 -20.13 1.04 4.98
CA THR A 210 -20.31 0.15 6.15
C THR A 210 -19.24 0.31 7.23
N THR A 211 -18.18 1.05 6.95
CA THR A 211 -17.02 1.22 7.85
C THR A 211 -16.78 2.69 8.21
N ASP A 212 -17.83 3.51 8.12
CA ASP A 212 -17.83 4.93 8.47
C ASP A 212 -16.80 5.75 7.66
N PHE A 213 -16.78 5.51 6.34
CA PHE A 213 -16.03 6.29 5.36
C PHE A 213 -16.92 6.81 4.23
N GLU A 214 -16.47 7.93 3.65
CA GLU A 214 -16.95 8.49 2.39
C GLU A 214 -15.84 8.42 1.34
N VAL A 215 -16.16 7.95 0.13
CA VAL A 215 -15.22 7.94 -1.01
C VAL A 215 -15.14 9.34 -1.62
N LEU A 216 -13.98 10.00 -1.51
CA LEU A 216 -13.73 11.32 -2.08
C LEU A 216 -13.31 11.27 -3.55
N GLU A 217 -12.47 10.30 -3.90
CA GLU A 217 -11.94 10.16 -5.26
C GLU A 217 -11.87 8.68 -5.65
N THR A 218 -12.08 8.40 -6.93
CA THR A 218 -11.87 7.10 -7.57
C THR A 218 -11.23 7.31 -8.93
N PHE A 219 -10.11 6.65 -9.18
CA PHE A 219 -9.45 6.73 -10.48
C PHE A 219 -8.69 5.45 -10.79
N GLU A 220 -8.45 5.23 -12.08
CA GLU A 220 -7.63 4.12 -12.57
C GLU A 220 -6.21 4.61 -12.92
N SER A 221 -5.24 3.72 -12.73
CA SER A 221 -3.85 3.90 -13.16
C SER A 221 -3.20 2.54 -13.46
N ASP A 222 -1.89 2.54 -13.69
CA ASP A 222 -1.05 1.36 -13.92
C ASP A 222 -1.36 0.52 -15.17
N GLY A 223 -0.37 -0.24 -15.62
CA GLY A 223 -0.45 -1.00 -16.87
C GLY A 223 -0.27 -0.15 -18.11
N ALA A 224 -0.18 -0.79 -19.28
CA ALA A 224 0.01 -0.09 -20.55
C ALA A 224 -1.23 0.72 -20.93
N GLU A 225 -2.40 0.23 -20.56
CA GLU A 225 -3.71 0.82 -20.81
C GLU A 225 -4.16 1.79 -19.68
N GLY A 226 -3.40 1.88 -18.58
CA GLY A 226 -3.69 2.79 -17.46
C GLY A 226 -4.88 2.38 -16.60
N ASN A 227 -5.30 1.11 -16.67
CA ASN A 227 -6.49 0.58 -16.00
C ASN A 227 -6.25 -0.72 -15.21
N LEU A 228 -5.01 -0.98 -14.79
CA LEU A 228 -4.69 -2.17 -13.99
C LEU A 228 -4.71 -1.91 -12.49
N GLY A 229 -4.73 -0.66 -12.03
CA GLY A 229 -4.87 -0.29 -10.64
C GLY A 229 -6.09 0.59 -10.44
N LEU A 230 -6.99 0.20 -9.53
CA LEU A 230 -8.09 1.03 -9.07
C LEU A 230 -7.69 1.69 -7.75
N TYR A 231 -7.63 3.01 -7.74
CA TYR A 231 -7.25 3.82 -6.59
C TYR A 231 -8.47 4.54 -6.03
N GLN A 232 -8.54 4.63 -4.70
CA GLN A 232 -9.52 5.47 -4.02
C GLN A 232 -8.91 6.25 -2.86
N ILE A 233 -9.48 7.42 -2.59
CA ILE A 233 -9.18 8.26 -1.43
C ILE A 233 -10.46 8.36 -0.61
N TRP A 234 -10.41 7.92 0.64
CA TRP A 234 -11.54 7.88 1.55
C TRP A 234 -11.32 8.83 2.72
N ARG A 235 -12.41 9.41 3.20
CA ARG A 235 -12.45 10.25 4.39
C ARG A 235 -13.33 9.62 5.46
N PRO A 236 -12.89 9.56 6.72
CA PRO A 236 -13.75 9.16 7.84
C PRO A 236 -15.01 10.04 7.95
N THR A 237 -16.17 9.41 8.15
CA THR A 237 -17.44 10.10 8.48
C THR A 237 -17.67 10.20 9.98
#